data_AF-A0A9D5WJU1-F1
#
_entry.id   AF-A0A9D5WJU1-F1
#
_cell.length_a   1.000
_cell.length_b   1.000
_cell.length_c   1.000
_cell.angle_alpha   90.00
_cell.angle_beta   90.00
_cell.angle_gamma   90.00
#
_symmetry.space_group_name_H-M   'P 1'
#
loop_
_entity.id
_entity.type
_entity.pdbx_description
1 polymer ?
#
loop_
_entity_poly.entity_id
_entity_poly.type
_entity_poly.pdbx_seq_one_letter_code
_entity_poly.pdbx_strand_id
1 'polypeptide(L)'
;GIAALAYVFLSFVSLDLPGKEALADMSEAAKEGMRLTPMVMIGLYFILTVAELFISPLGLSFVSKVAPPHMQGLMQGCWLAATAIGNSLLFIGGILYTSLPLWACWLFFVVACAISMFLMLAMLKWLERIAK
;
A
#
# COMPACT_ATOMS: atom_id res chain seq x y z
N GLY A 1 -9.06 3.19 -0.96
CA GLY A 1 -8.27 4.44 -0.76
C GLY A 1 -7.46 4.73 -2.00
N ILE A 2 -6.85 5.93 -2.11
CA ILE A 2 -6.08 6.34 -3.31
C ILE A 2 -4.92 5.37 -3.58
N ALA A 3 -4.24 4.86 -2.54
CA ALA A 3 -3.20 3.83 -2.66
C ALA A 3 -3.71 2.49 -3.26
N ALA A 4 -4.97 2.13 -3.04
CA ALA A 4 -5.55 0.92 -3.63
C ALA A 4 -5.67 1.06 -5.17
N LEU A 5 -5.85 2.28 -5.69
CA LEU A 5 -5.89 2.52 -7.13
C LEU A 5 -4.54 2.23 -7.80
N ALA A 6 -3.43 2.51 -7.11
CA ALA A 6 -2.09 2.18 -7.57
C ALA A 6 -1.89 0.65 -7.71
N TYR A 7 -2.35 -0.12 -6.73
CA TYR A 7 -2.28 -1.58 -6.78
C TYR A 7 -3.26 -2.19 -7.79
N VAL A 8 -4.45 -1.60 -7.98
CA VAL A 8 -5.39 -2.01 -9.04
C VAL A 8 -4.79 -1.75 -10.42
N PHE A 9 -4.13 -0.59 -10.63
CA PHE A 9 -3.42 -0.29 -11.87
C PHE A 9 -2.32 -1.32 -12.15
N LEU A 10 -1.52 -1.68 -11.13
CA LEU A 10 -0.51 -2.74 -11.25
C LEU A 10 -1.12 -4.12 -11.52
N SER A 11 -2.24 -4.45 -10.90
CA SER A 11 -2.98 -5.67 -11.20
C SER A 11 -3.34 -5.69 -12.68
N PHE A 12 -4.01 -4.67 -13.23
CA PHE A 12 -4.38 -4.67 -14.65
C PHE A 12 -3.18 -4.75 -15.59
N VAL A 13 -2.10 -4.03 -15.30
CA VAL A 13 -0.87 -4.04 -16.11
C VAL A 13 -0.14 -5.40 -16.04
N SER A 14 -0.35 -6.16 -14.96
CA SER A 14 0.29 -7.47 -14.75
C SER A 14 -0.55 -8.67 -15.18
N LEU A 15 -1.76 -8.46 -15.71
CA LEU A 15 -2.62 -9.55 -16.23
C LEU A 15 -2.03 -10.24 -17.46
N ASP A 16 -1.29 -9.51 -18.29
CA ASP A 16 -0.70 -10.01 -19.55
C ASP A 16 0.72 -10.57 -19.35
N LEU A 17 1.28 -10.46 -18.13
CA LEU A 17 2.64 -10.93 -17.85
C LEU A 17 2.66 -12.45 -17.61
N PRO A 18 3.58 -13.19 -18.26
CA PRO A 18 3.74 -14.61 -18.00
C PRO A 18 4.10 -14.86 -16.54
N GLY A 19 3.64 -16.00 -16.01
CA GLY A 19 4.02 -16.46 -14.68
C GLY A 19 5.55 -16.59 -14.56
N LYS A 20 6.06 -16.49 -13.32
CA LYS A 20 7.51 -16.53 -13.05
C LYS A 20 8.22 -17.77 -13.59
N GLU A 21 7.52 -18.90 -13.65
CA GLU A 21 8.03 -20.16 -14.20
C GLU A 21 8.23 -20.08 -15.72
N ALA A 22 7.32 -19.44 -16.45
CA ALA A 22 7.46 -19.18 -17.87
C ALA A 22 8.55 -18.12 -18.16
N LEU A 23 8.68 -17.10 -17.30
CA LEU A 23 9.76 -16.12 -17.41
C LEU A 23 11.15 -16.72 -17.14
N ALA A 24 11.26 -17.74 -16.29
CA ALA A 24 12.54 -18.40 -16.00
C ALA A 24 13.07 -19.21 -17.18
N ASP A 25 12.18 -19.77 -18.00
CA ASP A 25 12.51 -20.61 -19.17
C ASP A 25 12.71 -19.80 -20.46
N MET A 26 12.38 -18.50 -20.45
CA MET A 26 12.50 -17.62 -21.61
C MET A 26 13.92 -17.07 -21.81
N SER A 27 14.32 -16.98 -23.08
CA SER A 27 15.56 -16.29 -23.50
C SER A 27 15.59 -14.83 -23.03
N GLU A 28 16.78 -14.33 -22.67
CA GLU A 28 16.99 -12.94 -22.23
C GLU A 28 16.41 -11.92 -23.23
N ALA A 29 16.48 -12.19 -24.54
CA ALA A 29 15.90 -11.32 -25.56
C ALA A 29 14.35 -11.22 -25.48
N ALA A 30 13.67 -12.29 -25.05
CA ALA A 30 12.22 -12.27 -24.83
C ALA A 30 11.84 -11.58 -23.52
N LYS A 31 12.70 -11.64 -22.49
CA LYS A 31 12.55 -10.88 -21.24
C LYS A 31 12.70 -9.37 -21.50
N GLU A 32 13.62 -8.95 -22.36
CA GLU A 32 13.77 -7.54 -22.71
C GLU A 32 12.56 -6.98 -23.47
N GLY A 33 11.96 -7.77 -24.37
CA GLY A 33 10.74 -7.39 -25.10
C GLY A 33 9.48 -7.29 -24.23
N MET A 34 9.44 -7.97 -23.08
CA MET A 34 8.34 -7.92 -22.11
C MET A 34 8.58 -6.98 -20.94
N ARG A 35 9.65 -6.19 -20.95
CA ARG A 35 9.87 -5.14 -19.93
C ARG A 35 8.74 -4.12 -20.02
N LEU A 36 8.07 -3.88 -18.90
CA LEU A 36 7.12 -2.80 -18.77
C LEU A 36 7.80 -1.47 -19.11
N THR A 37 7.12 -0.64 -19.90
CA THR A 37 7.62 0.69 -20.28
C THR A 37 7.86 1.54 -19.03
N PRO A 38 8.96 2.31 -18.94
CA PRO A 38 9.26 3.18 -17.80
C PRO A 38 8.12 4.13 -17.41
N MET A 39 7.25 4.50 -18.36
CA MET A 39 6.07 5.33 -18.13
C MET A 39 5.07 4.72 -17.15
N VAL A 40 4.96 3.39 -17.11
CA VAL A 40 4.10 2.67 -16.14
C VAL A 40 4.61 2.89 -14.72
N MET A 41 5.94 2.83 -14.52
CA MET A 41 6.56 3.06 -13.21
C MET A 41 6.36 4.51 -12.77
N ILE A 42 6.54 5.47 -13.67
CA ILE A 42 6.29 6.89 -13.39
C ILE A 42 4.83 7.11 -12.94
N GLY A 43 3.87 6.54 -13.67
CA GLY A 43 2.45 6.63 -13.30
C GLY A 43 2.13 5.99 -11.94
N LEU A 44 2.72 4.82 -11.65
CA LEU A 44 2.58 4.15 -10.35
C LEU A 44 3.07 5.05 -9.21
N TYR A 45 4.31 5.52 -9.29
CA TYR A 45 4.91 6.34 -8.25
C TYR A 45 4.16 7.66 -8.08
N PHE A 46 3.70 8.26 -9.18
CA PHE A 46 2.86 9.45 -9.12
C PHE A 46 1.59 9.22 -8.30
N ILE A 47 0.83 8.15 -8.56
CA ILE A 47 -0.39 7.83 -7.81
C ILE A 47 -0.07 7.56 -6.32
N LEU A 48 1.01 6.83 -6.04
CA LEU A 48 1.45 6.56 -4.67
C LEU A 48 1.85 7.84 -3.93
N THR A 49 2.62 8.73 -4.55
CA THR A 49 3.00 10.02 -3.95
C THR A 49 1.78 10.88 -3.68
N VAL A 50 0.80 10.92 -4.60
CA VAL A 50 -0.47 11.61 -4.36
C VAL A 50 -1.18 11.00 -3.15
N ALA A 51 -1.23 9.67 -3.03
CA ALA A 51 -1.84 9.01 -1.87
C ALA A 51 -1.11 9.36 -0.55
N GLU A 52 0.22 9.35 -0.54
CA GLU A 52 1.03 9.69 0.63
C GLU A 52 0.84 11.14 1.07
N LEU A 53 0.69 12.07 0.11
CA LEU A 53 0.45 13.48 0.38
C LEU A 53 -0.86 13.71 1.16
N PHE A 54 -1.87 12.85 0.99
CA PHE A 54 -3.10 12.91 1.78
C PHE A 54 -2.98 12.19 3.13
N ILE A 55 -2.22 11.10 3.20
CA ILE A 55 -2.11 10.27 4.40
C ILE A 55 -1.22 10.93 5.47
N SER A 56 -0.05 11.45 5.10
CA SER A 56 0.91 12.04 6.05
C SER A 56 0.35 13.21 6.88
N PRO A 57 -0.31 14.24 6.30
CA PRO A 57 -0.89 15.32 7.10
C PRO A 57 -2.12 14.88 7.90
N LEU A 58 -2.92 13.94 7.37
CA LEU A 58 -4.10 13.41 8.06
C LEU A 58 -3.70 12.60 9.30
N GLY A 59 -2.69 11.73 9.18
CA GLY A 59 -2.21 10.88 10.27
C GLY A 59 -1.65 11.68 11.45
N LEU A 60 -0.69 12.56 11.18
CA LEU A 60 -0.06 13.37 12.24
C LEU A 60 -1.04 14.35 12.89
N SER A 61 -1.96 14.94 12.11
CA SER A 61 -3.01 15.83 12.65
C SER A 61 -4.00 15.07 13.53
N PHE A 62 -4.39 13.85 13.16
CA PHE A 62 -5.27 13.01 13.95
C PHE A 62 -4.63 12.61 15.28
N VAL A 63 -3.37 12.17 15.25
CA VAL A 63 -2.61 11.79 16.45
C VAL A 63 -2.49 12.97 17.41
N SER A 64 -2.18 14.17 16.93
CA SER A 64 -2.10 15.37 17.79
C SER A 64 -3.46 15.86 18.31
N LYS A 65 -4.56 15.64 17.58
CA LYS A 65 -5.92 16.02 18.02
C LYS A 65 -6.51 15.05 19.05
N VAL A 66 -6.19 13.76 18.96
CA VAL A 66 -6.68 12.72 19.86
C VAL A 66 -5.77 12.55 21.09
N ALA A 67 -4.53 13.05 21.03
CA ALA A 67 -3.59 12.95 22.14
C ALA A 67 -3.90 13.90 23.31
N PRO A 68 -3.88 13.40 24.56
CA PRO A 68 -3.89 14.24 25.75
C PRO A 68 -2.72 15.25 25.73
N PRO A 69 -2.91 16.50 26.16
CA PRO A 69 -1.90 17.57 26.03
C PRO A 69 -0.57 17.27 26.73
N HIS A 70 -0.57 16.40 27.74
CA HIS A 70 0.64 16.00 28.48
C HIS A 70 1.39 14.80 27.86
N MET A 71 0.81 14.10 26.87
CA MET A 71 1.40 12.89 26.24
C MET A 71 1.52 12.99 24.72
N GLN A 72 1.44 14.20 24.15
CA GLN A 72 1.51 14.39 22.69
C GLN A 72 2.78 13.79 22.08
N GLY A 73 3.94 13.95 22.72
CA GLY A 73 5.20 13.36 22.26
C GLY A 73 5.18 11.82 22.22
N LEU A 74 4.52 11.17 23.19
CA LEU A 74 4.41 9.71 23.21
C LEU A 74 3.52 9.21 22.07
N MET A 75 2.38 9.87 21.81
CA MET A 75 1.47 9.47 20.73
C MET A 75 2.09 9.67 19.34
N GLN A 76 2.89 10.73 19.16
CA GLN A 76 3.72 10.92 17.97
C GLN A 76 4.78 9.81 17.82
N GLY A 77 5.39 9.36 18.94
CA GLY A 77 6.25 8.19 18.97
C GLY A 77 5.53 6.89 18.56
N CYS A 78 4.30 6.68 19.03
CA CYS A 78 3.47 5.54 18.64
C CYS A 78 3.14 5.54 17.14
N TRP A 79 2.90 6.72 16.55
CA TRP A 79 2.70 6.86 15.10
C TRP A 79 3.95 6.43 14.31
N LEU A 80 5.12 6.90 14.69
CA LEU A 80 6.39 6.49 14.06
C LEU A 80 6.68 5.00 14.25
N ALA A 81 6.38 4.45 15.42
CA ALA A 81 6.50 3.02 15.70
C ALA A 81 5.56 2.19 14.80
N ALA A 82 4.32 2.64 14.60
CA ALA A 82 3.39 2.00 13.67
C ALA A 82 3.91 2.00 12.23
N THR A 83 4.51 3.09 11.77
CA THR A 83 5.18 3.16 10.46
C THR A 83 6.36 2.20 10.36
N ALA A 84 7.19 2.10 11.41
CA ALA A 84 8.31 1.17 11.44
C ALA A 84 7.85 -0.30 11.37
N ILE A 85 6.78 -0.65 12.11
CA ILE A 85 6.17 -1.98 12.06
C ILE A 85 5.59 -2.26 10.66
N GLY A 86 4.90 -1.28 10.06
CA GLY A 86 4.40 -1.37 8.69
C GLY A 86 5.51 -1.67 7.67
N ASN A 87 6.66 -1.02 7.83
CA ASN A 87 7.85 -1.28 7.00
C ASN A 87 8.41 -2.71 7.23
N SER A 88 8.45 -3.17 8.49
CA SER A 88 8.88 -4.55 8.79
C SER A 88 7.96 -5.62 8.19
N LEU A 89 6.67 -5.32 8.01
CA LEU A 89 5.70 -6.25 7.40
C LEU A 89 5.88 -6.42 5.88
N LEU A 90 6.70 -5.61 5.21
CA LEU A 90 7.02 -5.77 3.78
C LEU A 90 7.62 -7.14 3.44
N PHE A 91 8.24 -7.81 4.41
CA PHE A 91 8.73 -9.18 4.24
C PHE A 91 7.63 -10.16 3.81
N ILE A 92 6.40 -9.99 4.30
CA ILE A 92 5.24 -10.80 3.88
C ILE A 92 4.96 -10.59 2.37
N GLY A 93 5.10 -9.36 1.88
CA GLY A 93 5.04 -9.04 0.47
C GLY A 93 6.11 -9.76 -0.36
N GLY A 94 7.32 -9.90 0.18
CA GLY A 94 8.40 -10.67 -0.45
C GLY A 94 8.07 -12.15 -0.59
N ILE A 95 7.47 -12.76 0.43
CA ILE A 95 7.01 -14.16 0.37
C ILE A 95 5.84 -14.33 -0.62
N LEU A 96 4.85 -13.44 -0.57
CA LEU A 96 3.72 -13.45 -1.52
C LEU A 96 4.19 -13.29 -2.95
N TYR A 97 5.22 -12.46 -3.18
CA TYR A 97 5.84 -12.32 -4.49
C TYR A 97 6.39 -13.66 -4.97
N THR A 98 7.14 -14.41 -4.16
CA THR A 98 7.74 -15.68 -4.59
C THR A 98 6.72 -16.82 -4.75
N SER A 99 5.62 -16.82 -4.00
CA SER A 99 4.65 -17.92 -3.99
C SER A 99 3.42 -17.73 -4.89
N LEU A 100 3.12 -16.52 -5.37
CA LEU A 100 1.92 -16.23 -6.17
C LEU A 100 2.25 -15.54 -7.50
N PRO A 101 1.38 -15.67 -8.53
CA PRO A 101 1.47 -14.85 -9.74
C PRO A 101 1.34 -13.35 -9.39
N LEU A 102 2.06 -12.48 -10.12
CA LEU A 102 2.17 -11.04 -9.82
C LEU A 102 0.81 -10.38 -9.62
N TRP A 103 -0.14 -10.65 -10.52
CA TRP A 103 -1.49 -10.10 -10.45
C TRP A 103 -2.20 -10.40 -9.12
N ALA A 104 -2.10 -11.64 -8.64
CA ALA A 104 -2.71 -12.06 -7.38
C ALA A 104 -2.00 -11.44 -6.16
N CYS A 105 -0.68 -11.26 -6.25
CA CYS A 105 0.09 -10.55 -5.22
C CYS A 105 -0.38 -9.09 -5.09
N TRP A 106 -0.58 -8.38 -6.21
CA TRP A 106 -1.10 -7.01 -6.19
C TRP A 106 -2.55 -6.95 -5.68
N LEU A 107 -3.39 -7.93 -6.04
CA LEU A 107 -4.77 -8.01 -5.54
C LEU A 107 -4.83 -8.20 -4.02
N PHE A 108 -3.90 -8.96 -3.43
CA PHE A 108 -3.78 -9.09 -1.98
C PHE A 108 -3.55 -7.71 -1.32
N PHE A 109 -2.67 -6.87 -1.88
CA PHE A 109 -2.46 -5.51 -1.40
C PHE A 109 -3.69 -4.60 -1.59
N VAL A 110 -4.45 -4.77 -2.68
CA VAL A 110 -5.73 -4.06 -2.86
C VAL A 110 -6.71 -4.40 -1.73
N VAL A 111 -6.85 -5.69 -1.40
CA VAL A 111 -7.73 -6.15 -0.32
C VAL A 111 -7.24 -5.62 1.03
N ALA A 112 -5.94 -5.68 1.32
CA ALA A 112 -5.36 -5.13 2.54
C ALA A 112 -5.63 -3.62 2.68
N CYS A 113 -5.47 -2.84 1.60
CA CYS A 113 -5.80 -1.41 1.58
C CYS A 113 -7.31 -1.15 1.75
N ALA A 114 -8.17 -2.02 1.21
CA ALA A 114 -9.62 -1.91 1.36
C ALA A 114 -10.07 -2.18 2.80
N ILE A 115 -9.49 -3.21 3.45
CA ILE A 115 -9.73 -3.52 4.86
C ILE A 115 -9.30 -2.34 5.74
N SER A 116 -8.10 -1.78 5.51
CA SER A 116 -7.61 -0.61 6.23
C SER A 116 -8.54 0.59 6.11
N MET A 117 -9.03 0.88 4.89
CA MET A 117 -10.02 1.94 4.66
C MET A 117 -11.33 1.67 5.40
N PHE A 118 -11.81 0.43 5.41
CA PHE A 118 -13.03 0.07 6.13
C PHE A 118 -12.88 0.25 7.64
N LEU A 119 -11.77 -0.20 8.22
CA LEU A 119 -11.49 -0.05 9.64
C LEU A 119 -11.42 1.42 10.05
N MET A 120 -10.79 2.28 9.24
CA MET A 120 -10.73 3.72 9.49
C MET A 120 -12.13 4.35 9.52
N LEU A 121 -12.99 4.01 8.55
CA LEU A 121 -14.37 4.51 8.50
C LEU A 121 -15.21 3.99 9.68
N ALA A 122 -15.00 2.75 10.11
CA ALA A 122 -15.67 2.18 11.28
C ALA A 122 -15.26 2.92 12.57
N MET A 123 -13.97 3.20 12.74
CA MET A 123 -13.46 3.95 13.88
C MET A 123 -13.96 5.40 13.90
N LEU A 124 -14.01 6.08 12.74
CA LEU A 124 -14.55 7.45 12.64
C LEU A 124 -16.03 7.50 13.07
N LYS A 125 -16.85 6.59 12.55
CA LYS A 125 -18.27 6.48 12.93
C LYS A 125 -18.46 6.19 14.42
N TRP A 126 -17.57 5.38 15.00
CA TRP A 126 -17.60 5.07 16.42
C TRP A 126 -17.23 6.29 17.27
N LEU A 127 -16.19 7.03 16.87
CA LEU A 127 -15.75 8.24 17.57
C LEU A 127 -16.81 9.35 17.50
N GLU A 128 -17.40 9.57 16.33
CA GLU A 128 -18.52 10.53 16.15
C GLU A 128 -19.75 10.18 17.00
N ARG A 129 -19.98 8.88 17.24
CA ARG A 129 -21.07 8.42 18.10
C ARG A 129 -20.81 8.71 19.58
N ILE A 130 -19.56 8.60 20.02
CA ILE A 130 -19.19 8.78 21.44
C ILE A 130 -18.90 10.24 21.78
N ALA A 131 -18.48 11.03 20.79
CA ALA A 131 -18.21 12.47 20.96
C ALA A 131 -19.47 13.35 20.91
N LYS A 132 -20.65 12.76 20.62
CA LYS A 132 -21.96 13.37 20.87
C LYS A 132 -22.42 13.04 22.29
#